data_AF-A0A836W1J9-F1
#
_entry.id   AF-A0A836W1J9-F1
#
_cell.length_a   1.000
_cell.length_b   1.000
_cell.length_c   1.000
_cell.angle_alpha   90.00
_cell.angle_beta   90.00
_cell.angle_gamma   90.00
#
_symmetry.space_group_name_H-M   'P 1'
#
loop_
_entity.id
_entity.type
_entity.pdbx_description
1 polymer ?
#
loop_
_entity_poly.entity_id
_entity_poly.type
_entity_poly.pdbx_seq_one_letter_code
_entity_poly.pdbx_strand_id
1 'polypeptide(L)'
;MNEKEQLLINSIYRFARKVLLYRFLGMVSVLSVILLVFWLSVTFADHLFYFSEISRWGLLLIHTTFVVVLFTIFFFKPLRTFLILKKNSDLSSFAREIGQKYLDNDDELVNIYHLITRPGMPGISDELKAAAIKKVCDKYREIDYAARLHIKNYLLSVKILIFSLIGAIALIASQHEIIIHSSKRLLNPANEYLQIPPYTFVVQPGNTRIIQGKKIEFLVRYKGPVLARCQLILDTKKHIQVLPLKKRADGFYGELKDIQHSFTYKIRGTPLY
;
A
#
# COMPACT_ATOMS: atom_id res chain seq x y z
N MET A 1 -31.83 36.58 -11.23
CA MET A 1 -31.55 35.86 -9.98
C MET A 1 -31.06 36.85 -8.94
N ASN A 2 -31.80 37.02 -7.85
CA ASN A 2 -31.52 37.96 -6.75
C ASN A 2 -30.28 37.51 -5.94
N GLU A 3 -29.65 38.42 -5.19
CA GLU A 3 -28.50 38.17 -4.31
C GLU A 3 -28.76 36.99 -3.36
N LYS A 4 -29.94 36.95 -2.72
CA LYS A 4 -30.33 35.87 -1.79
C LYS A 4 -30.37 34.48 -2.46
N GLU A 5 -30.86 34.42 -3.69
CA GLU A 5 -30.90 33.18 -4.49
C GLU A 5 -29.48 32.73 -4.86
N GLN A 6 -28.61 33.67 -5.22
CA GLN A 6 -27.19 33.39 -5.50
C GLN A 6 -26.45 32.86 -4.27
N LEU A 7 -26.74 33.41 -3.08
CA LEU A 7 -26.15 32.95 -1.82
C LEU A 7 -26.58 31.51 -1.50
N LEU A 8 -27.86 31.19 -1.65
CA LEU A 8 -28.38 29.83 -1.42
C LEU A 8 -27.73 28.81 -2.37
N ILE A 9 -27.72 29.09 -3.68
CA ILE A 9 -27.07 28.22 -4.68
C ILE A 9 -25.59 28.06 -4.38
N ASN A 10 -24.90 29.14 -3.99
CA ASN A 10 -23.49 29.06 -3.64
C ASN A 10 -23.25 28.23 -2.37
N SER A 11 -24.16 28.26 -1.40
CA SER A 11 -24.10 27.40 -0.20
C SER A 11 -24.23 25.92 -0.59
N ILE A 12 -25.24 25.57 -1.41
CA ILE A 12 -25.45 24.20 -1.90
C ILE A 12 -24.24 23.73 -2.74
N TYR A 13 -23.70 24.59 -3.61
CA TYR A 13 -22.52 24.27 -4.42
C TYR A 13 -21.27 24.03 -3.56
N ARG A 14 -21.02 24.87 -2.55
CA ARG A 14 -19.90 24.67 -1.62
C ARG A 14 -20.04 23.37 -0.85
N PHE A 15 -21.25 23.03 -0.39
CA PHE A 15 -21.56 21.75 0.22
C PHE A 15 -21.26 20.59 -0.74
N ALA A 16 -21.78 20.64 -1.97
CA ALA A 16 -21.59 19.62 -3.00
C ALA A 16 -20.11 19.36 -3.30
N ARG A 17 -19.33 20.43 -3.51
CA ARG A 17 -17.87 20.34 -3.74
C ARG A 17 -17.16 19.68 -2.56
N LYS A 18 -17.51 20.06 -1.33
CA LYS A 18 -16.89 19.50 -0.12
C LYS A 18 -17.26 18.03 0.09
N VAL A 19 -18.52 17.64 -0.16
CA VAL A 19 -18.96 16.23 -0.12
C VAL A 19 -18.22 15.39 -1.17
N LEU A 20 -18.13 15.85 -2.41
CA LEU A 20 -17.41 15.13 -3.47
C LEU A 20 -15.92 14.99 -3.13
N LEU A 21 -15.29 16.04 -2.60
CA LEU A 21 -13.90 15.97 -2.15
C LEU A 21 -13.72 14.93 -1.04
N TYR A 22 -14.60 14.90 -0.04
CA TYR A 22 -14.50 13.95 1.06
C TYR A 22 -14.77 12.51 0.61
N ARG A 23 -15.76 12.29 -0.27
CA ARG A 23 -16.00 10.98 -0.90
C ARG A 23 -14.78 10.53 -1.72
N PHE A 24 -14.16 11.43 -2.47
CA PHE A 24 -12.94 11.15 -3.23
C PHE A 24 -11.79 10.74 -2.31
N LEU A 25 -11.50 11.52 -1.27
CA LEU A 25 -10.46 11.18 -0.28
C LEU A 25 -10.74 9.84 0.42
N GLY A 26 -12.01 9.57 0.72
CA GLY A 26 -12.45 8.26 1.22
C GLY A 26 -12.10 7.12 0.27
N MET A 27 -12.49 7.23 -1.00
CA MET A 27 -12.17 6.23 -2.03
C MET A 27 -10.67 6.04 -2.23
N VAL A 28 -9.89 7.13 -2.22
CA VAL A 28 -8.41 7.06 -2.30
C VAL A 28 -7.81 6.36 -1.08
N SER A 29 -8.35 6.60 0.13
CA SER A 29 -7.90 5.93 1.34
C SER A 29 -8.17 4.42 1.34
N VAL A 30 -9.28 4.00 0.73
CA VAL A 30 -9.57 2.58 0.52
C VAL A 30 -8.67 1.98 -0.55
N LEU A 31 -8.49 2.70 -1.67
CA LEU A 31 -7.61 2.29 -2.77
C LEU A 31 -6.18 2.05 -2.29
N SER A 32 -5.62 2.94 -1.46
CA SER A 32 -4.25 2.79 -0.97
C SER A 32 -4.06 1.52 -0.13
N VAL A 33 -5.02 1.18 0.74
CA VAL A 33 -4.98 -0.04 1.54
C VAL A 33 -5.10 -1.29 0.67
N ILE A 34 -6.04 -1.30 -0.29
CA ILE A 34 -6.21 -2.44 -1.21
C ILE A 34 -4.93 -2.69 -2.01
N LEU A 35 -4.35 -1.63 -2.59
CA LEU A 35 -3.12 -1.74 -3.38
C LEU A 35 -1.95 -2.23 -2.53
N LEU A 36 -1.81 -1.73 -1.31
CA LEU A 36 -0.76 -2.14 -0.38
C LEU A 36 -0.88 -3.61 -0.01
N VAL A 37 -2.07 -4.06 0.40
CA VAL A 37 -2.32 -5.46 0.76
C VAL A 37 -2.09 -6.36 -0.43
N PHE A 38 -2.65 -6.02 -1.59
CA PHE A 38 -2.51 -6.82 -2.80
C PHE A 38 -1.04 -6.95 -3.25
N TRP A 39 -0.27 -5.86 -3.25
CA TRP A 39 1.15 -5.90 -3.59
C TRP A 39 1.95 -6.79 -2.64
N LEU A 40 1.74 -6.63 -1.33
CA LEU A 40 2.40 -7.47 -0.33
C LEU A 40 2.02 -8.94 -0.51
N SER A 41 0.74 -9.25 -0.72
CA SER A 41 0.27 -10.62 -0.96
C SER A 41 0.95 -11.27 -2.16
N VAL A 42 1.04 -10.58 -3.30
CA VAL A 42 1.71 -11.10 -4.51
C VAL A 42 3.22 -11.28 -4.27
N THR A 43 3.85 -10.33 -3.57
CA THR A 43 5.28 -10.38 -3.23
C THR A 43 5.60 -11.58 -2.34
N PHE A 44 4.79 -11.83 -1.31
CA PHE A 44 4.95 -12.99 -0.43
C PHE A 44 4.63 -14.30 -1.14
N ALA A 45 3.63 -14.33 -2.02
CA ALA A 45 3.36 -15.51 -2.85
C ALA A 45 4.56 -15.85 -3.74
N ASP A 46 5.18 -14.86 -4.39
CA ASP A 46 6.40 -15.08 -5.19
C ASP A 46 7.57 -15.61 -4.37
N HIS A 47 7.71 -15.16 -3.12
CA HIS A 47 8.71 -15.69 -2.21
C HIS A 47 8.45 -17.16 -1.85
N LEU A 48 7.21 -17.50 -1.48
CA LEU A 48 6.83 -18.84 -1.03
C LEU A 48 6.88 -19.89 -2.15
N PHE A 49 6.34 -19.56 -3.32
CA PHE A 49 6.21 -20.49 -4.43
C PHE A 49 7.38 -20.43 -5.41
N TYR A 50 8.23 -19.40 -5.28
CA TYR A 50 9.37 -19.16 -6.17
C TYR A 50 8.99 -19.29 -7.64
N PHE A 51 8.01 -18.49 -8.08
CA PHE A 51 7.34 -18.65 -9.37
C PHE A 51 8.30 -18.69 -10.57
N SER A 52 7.93 -19.51 -11.56
CA SER A 52 8.57 -19.55 -12.87
C SER A 52 8.45 -18.20 -13.60
N GLU A 53 9.28 -17.96 -14.61
CA GLU A 53 9.17 -16.78 -15.48
C GLU A 53 7.75 -16.58 -16.04
N ILE A 54 7.15 -17.64 -16.60
CA ILE A 54 5.81 -17.58 -17.22
C ILE A 54 4.76 -17.18 -16.17
N SER A 55 4.82 -17.78 -14.98
CA SER A 55 3.93 -17.45 -13.87
C SER A 55 4.11 -15.99 -13.42
N ARG A 56 5.35 -15.47 -13.39
CA ARG A 56 5.65 -14.08 -13.05
C ARG A 56 5.07 -13.10 -14.09
N TRP A 57 5.16 -13.42 -15.38
CA TRP A 57 4.50 -12.63 -16.43
C TRP A 57 2.97 -12.61 -16.25
N GLY A 58 2.35 -13.76 -16.00
CA GLY A 58 0.92 -13.85 -15.73
C GLY A 58 0.50 -13.03 -14.51
N LEU A 59 1.25 -13.13 -13.40
CA LEU A 59 1.01 -12.33 -12.20
C LEU A 59 1.18 -10.83 -12.45
N LEU A 60 2.21 -10.41 -13.19
CA LEU A 60 2.42 -9.01 -13.53
C LEU A 60 1.26 -8.47 -14.37
N LEU A 61 0.77 -9.24 -15.35
CA LEU A 61 -0.37 -8.85 -16.18
C LEU A 61 -1.66 -8.73 -15.37
N ILE A 62 -1.98 -9.73 -14.55
CA ILE A 62 -3.15 -9.73 -13.66
C ILE A 62 -3.07 -8.55 -12.69
N HIS A 63 -1.90 -8.37 -12.06
CA HIS A 63 -1.67 -7.28 -11.13
C HIS A 63 -1.88 -5.92 -11.81
N THR A 64 -1.26 -5.70 -12.97
CA THR A 64 -1.35 -4.43 -13.70
C THR A 64 -2.78 -4.14 -14.14
N THR A 65 -3.48 -5.15 -14.67
CA THR A 65 -4.90 -5.03 -15.06
C THR A 65 -5.77 -4.67 -13.86
N PHE A 66 -5.58 -5.35 -12.74
CA PHE A 66 -6.31 -5.09 -11.50
C PHE A 66 -6.06 -3.67 -10.98
N VAL A 67 -4.80 -3.21 -10.97
CA VAL A 67 -4.44 -1.84 -10.59
C VAL A 67 -5.14 -0.82 -11.49
N VAL A 68 -5.12 -0.99 -12.82
CA VAL A 68 -5.77 -0.08 -13.77
C VAL A 68 -7.28 0.00 -13.53
N VAL A 69 -7.95 -1.14 -13.30
CA VAL A 69 -9.38 -1.19 -12.99
C VAL A 69 -9.68 -0.44 -11.69
N LEU A 70 -8.92 -0.70 -10.63
CA LEU A 70 -9.09 -0.03 -9.35
C LEU A 70 -8.87 1.49 -9.45
N PHE A 71 -7.82 1.94 -10.13
CA PHE A 71 -7.59 3.37 -10.37
C PHE A 71 -8.74 4.01 -11.16
N THR A 72 -9.28 3.32 -12.16
CA THR A 72 -10.42 3.82 -12.94
C THR A 72 -11.64 4.06 -12.06
N ILE A 73 -11.96 3.10 -11.18
CA ILE A 73 -13.16 3.15 -10.33
C ILE A 73 -12.99 4.10 -9.14
N PHE A 74 -11.86 4.01 -8.42
CA PHE A 74 -11.67 4.68 -7.13
C PHE A 74 -10.94 6.03 -7.24
N PHE A 75 -10.23 6.30 -8.33
CA PHE A 75 -9.50 7.56 -8.54
C PHE A 75 -10.11 8.37 -9.69
N PHE A 76 -10.07 7.85 -10.92
CA PHE A 76 -10.44 8.64 -12.11
C PHE A 76 -11.92 8.99 -12.16
N LYS A 77 -12.83 8.05 -11.90
CA LYS A 77 -14.28 8.31 -11.89
C LYS A 77 -14.70 9.39 -10.89
N PRO A 78 -14.37 9.30 -9.58
CA PRO A 78 -14.74 10.34 -8.61
C PRO A 78 -14.02 11.66 -8.86
N LEU A 79 -12.75 11.64 -9.29
CA LEU A 79 -12.01 12.85 -9.68
C LEU A 79 -12.70 13.56 -10.83
N ARG A 80 -13.10 12.83 -11.88
CA ARG A 80 -13.86 13.37 -13.02
C ARG A 80 -15.15 14.03 -12.54
N THR A 81 -15.93 13.37 -11.68
CA THR A 81 -17.17 13.96 -11.12
C THR A 81 -16.88 15.26 -10.37
N PHE A 82 -15.80 15.31 -9.57
CA PHE A 82 -15.39 16.50 -8.85
C PHE A 82 -14.95 17.65 -9.77
N LEU A 83 -14.24 17.35 -10.86
CA LEU A 83 -13.74 18.33 -11.83
C LEU A 83 -14.85 18.89 -12.74
N ILE A 84 -15.83 18.07 -13.12
CA ILE A 84 -16.94 18.48 -13.98
C ILE A 84 -18.00 19.28 -13.21
N LEU A 85 -18.11 19.11 -11.89
CA LEU A 85 -19.08 19.84 -11.07
C LEU A 85 -18.82 21.35 -11.14
N LYS A 86 -19.76 22.08 -11.74
CA LYS A 86 -19.77 23.55 -11.84
C LYS A 86 -20.97 24.10 -11.06
N LYS A 87 -20.97 25.40 -10.77
CA LYS A 87 -22.07 26.07 -10.05
C LYS A 87 -23.44 25.91 -10.75
N ASN A 88 -23.42 25.80 -12.08
CA ASN A 88 -24.62 25.66 -12.92
C ASN A 88 -24.98 24.19 -13.20
N SER A 89 -24.25 23.23 -12.64
CA SER A 89 -24.65 21.81 -12.72
C SER A 89 -25.94 21.58 -11.93
N ASP A 90 -26.61 20.46 -12.21
CA ASP A 90 -27.75 20.04 -11.38
C ASP A 90 -27.26 19.69 -9.96
N LEU A 91 -27.72 20.47 -8.98
CA LEU A 91 -27.41 20.31 -7.56
C LEU A 91 -28.56 19.71 -6.77
N SER A 92 -29.64 19.26 -7.42
CA SER A 92 -30.83 18.73 -6.75
C SER A 92 -30.53 17.57 -5.80
N SER A 93 -29.61 16.68 -6.18
CA SER A 93 -29.20 15.57 -5.30
C SER A 93 -28.53 16.06 -4.02
N PHE A 94 -27.75 17.14 -4.08
CA PHE A 94 -27.08 17.72 -2.93
C PHE A 94 -28.04 18.56 -2.08
N ALA A 95 -28.99 19.26 -2.70
CA ALA A 95 -30.08 19.92 -1.98
C ALA A 95 -30.90 18.90 -1.16
N ARG A 96 -31.18 17.72 -1.74
CA ARG A 96 -31.84 16.62 -1.02
C ARG A 96 -31.00 16.08 0.13
N GLU A 97 -29.69 15.85 -0.09
CA GLU A 97 -28.77 15.39 0.95
C GLU A 97 -28.63 16.39 2.11
N ILE A 98 -28.69 17.70 1.82
CA ILE A 98 -28.76 18.75 2.85
C ILE A 98 -30.07 18.65 3.64
N GLY A 99 -31.20 18.49 2.93
CA GLY A 99 -32.52 18.31 3.53
C GLY A 99 -32.54 17.18 4.55
N GLN A 100 -32.20 15.98 4.09
CA GLN A 100 -32.15 14.75 4.90
C GLN A 100 -31.28 14.83 6.15
N LYS A 101 -30.23 15.65 6.13
CA LYS A 101 -29.22 15.67 7.19
C LYS A 101 -29.37 16.82 8.17
N TYR A 102 -29.94 17.94 7.73
CA TYR A 102 -29.91 19.19 8.48
C TYR A 102 -31.26 19.89 8.60
N LEU A 103 -32.29 19.44 7.87
CA LEU A 103 -33.63 20.04 7.85
C LEU A 103 -34.66 19.02 8.33
N ASP A 104 -35.76 19.52 8.90
CA ASP A 104 -36.90 18.67 9.27
C ASP A 104 -37.77 18.27 8.06
N ASN A 105 -37.56 18.92 6.91
CA ASN A 105 -38.32 18.66 5.68
C ASN A 105 -37.37 18.59 4.46
N ASP A 106 -37.16 17.37 3.97
CA ASP A 106 -36.19 17.05 2.91
C ASP A 106 -36.50 17.71 1.57
N ASP A 107 -37.79 17.90 1.27
CA ASP A 107 -38.26 18.35 -0.04
C ASP A 107 -38.28 19.88 -0.18
N GLU A 108 -38.29 20.63 0.93
CA GLU A 108 -38.39 22.10 0.92
C GLU A 108 -37.21 22.72 0.15
N LEU A 109 -35.98 22.26 0.39
CA LEU A 109 -34.79 22.80 -0.26
C LEU A 109 -34.68 22.38 -1.74
N VAL A 110 -35.12 21.17 -2.07
CA VAL A 110 -35.14 20.65 -3.45
C VAL A 110 -36.16 21.41 -4.30
N ASN A 111 -37.35 21.65 -3.76
CA ASN A 111 -38.42 22.38 -4.43
C ASN A 111 -38.01 23.83 -4.71
N ILE A 112 -37.42 24.51 -3.72
CA ILE A 112 -36.91 25.87 -3.91
C ILE A 112 -35.75 25.90 -4.90
N TYR A 113 -34.83 24.94 -4.85
CA TYR A 113 -33.75 24.84 -5.84
C TYR A 113 -34.30 24.72 -7.26
N HIS A 114 -35.34 23.91 -7.48
CA HIS A 114 -36.00 23.79 -8.78
C HIS A 114 -36.72 25.07 -9.21
N LEU A 115 -37.40 25.76 -8.29
CA LEU A 115 -38.06 27.05 -8.58
C LEU A 115 -37.05 28.12 -9.02
N ILE A 116 -35.85 28.16 -8.43
CA ILE A 116 -34.79 29.12 -8.80
C ILE A 116 -34.14 28.73 -10.14
N THR A 117 -33.89 27.44 -10.37
CA THR A 117 -33.09 26.98 -11.53
C THR A 117 -33.90 26.64 -12.78
N ARG A 118 -35.22 26.45 -12.67
CA ARG A 118 -36.12 26.13 -13.78
C ARG A 118 -37.28 27.13 -13.85
N PRO A 119 -37.02 28.40 -14.22
CA PRO A 119 -38.07 29.40 -14.37
C PRO A 119 -39.02 28.99 -15.50
N GLY A 120 -40.30 28.78 -15.20
CA GLY A 120 -41.32 28.42 -16.21
C GLY A 120 -42.35 27.35 -15.82
N MET A 121 -42.45 26.94 -14.55
CA MET A 121 -43.55 26.05 -14.13
C MET A 121 -44.92 26.73 -14.38
N PRO A 122 -45.81 26.12 -15.19
CA PRO A 122 -47.15 26.62 -15.41
C PRO A 122 -48.02 26.48 -14.15
N GLY A 123 -48.85 27.48 -13.86
CA GLY A 123 -49.90 27.39 -12.83
C GLY A 123 -49.64 28.08 -11.48
N ILE A 124 -48.54 28.84 -11.30
CA ILE A 124 -48.26 29.60 -10.07
C ILE A 124 -47.90 31.06 -10.43
N SER A 125 -48.47 32.04 -9.73
CA SER A 125 -48.13 33.46 -9.95
C SER A 125 -46.67 33.75 -9.60
N ASP A 126 -46.04 34.66 -10.35
CA ASP A 126 -44.63 34.99 -10.14
C ASP A 126 -44.38 35.67 -8.78
N GLU A 127 -45.39 36.35 -8.23
CA GLU A 127 -45.36 36.92 -6.87
C GLU A 127 -45.33 35.84 -5.79
N LEU A 128 -46.15 34.79 -5.93
CA LEU A 128 -46.18 33.66 -5.00
C LEU A 128 -44.85 32.88 -5.04
N LYS A 129 -44.26 32.70 -6.23
CA LYS A 129 -42.94 32.10 -6.39
C LYS A 129 -41.86 32.92 -5.69
N ALA A 130 -41.84 34.23 -5.92
CA ALA A 130 -40.87 35.13 -5.31
C ALA A 130 -40.99 35.16 -3.77
N ALA A 131 -42.21 35.14 -3.25
CA ALA A 131 -42.48 35.10 -1.81
C ALA A 131 -42.00 33.77 -1.18
N ALA A 132 -42.28 32.64 -1.83
CA ALA A 132 -41.84 31.32 -1.36
C ALA A 132 -40.31 31.20 -1.36
N ILE A 133 -39.64 31.63 -2.43
CA ILE A 133 -38.17 31.67 -2.53
C ILE A 133 -37.60 32.54 -1.42
N LYS A 134 -38.12 33.76 -1.23
CA LYS A 134 -37.66 34.68 -0.19
C LYS A 134 -37.76 34.07 1.21
N LYS A 135 -38.91 33.48 1.55
CA LYS A 135 -39.14 32.85 2.85
C LYS A 135 -38.11 31.76 3.16
N VAL A 136 -37.83 30.90 2.19
CA VAL A 136 -36.90 29.78 2.38
C VAL A 136 -35.44 30.23 2.36
N CYS A 137 -35.08 31.16 1.47
CA CYS A 137 -33.75 31.77 1.48
C CYS A 137 -33.48 32.45 2.83
N ASP A 138 -34.46 33.14 3.41
CA ASP A 138 -34.31 33.80 4.71
C ASP A 138 -34.22 32.78 5.86
N LYS A 139 -34.98 31.69 5.81
CA LYS A 139 -34.91 30.57 6.79
C LYS A 139 -33.54 29.90 6.85
N TYR A 140 -32.85 29.78 5.72
CA TYR A 140 -31.59 29.03 5.60
C TYR A 140 -30.34 29.88 5.38
N ARG A 141 -30.48 31.21 5.41
CA ARG A 141 -29.41 32.17 5.09
C ARG A 141 -28.16 32.02 5.95
N GLU A 142 -28.33 31.69 7.23
CA GLU A 142 -27.22 31.69 8.21
C GLU A 142 -26.49 30.35 8.34
N ILE A 143 -26.96 29.30 7.63
CA ILE A 143 -26.40 27.95 7.78
C ILE A 143 -25.35 27.68 6.69
N ASP A 144 -24.08 27.63 7.10
CA ASP A 144 -23.03 27.03 6.26
C ASP A 144 -23.05 25.50 6.42
N TYR A 145 -23.79 24.83 5.54
CA TYR A 145 -23.88 23.36 5.53
C TYR A 145 -22.52 22.69 5.28
N ALA A 146 -21.63 23.35 4.51
CA ALA A 146 -20.31 22.81 4.25
C ALA A 146 -19.47 22.81 5.53
N ALA A 147 -19.59 23.82 6.40
CA ALA A 147 -18.87 23.88 7.68
C ALA A 147 -19.20 22.71 8.61
N ARG A 148 -20.44 22.18 8.56
CA ARG A 148 -20.91 21.05 9.39
C ARG A 148 -20.46 19.67 8.90
N LEU A 149 -19.74 19.59 7.79
CA LEU A 149 -19.21 18.33 7.26
C LEU A 149 -17.89 17.96 7.95
N HIS A 150 -17.84 16.75 8.52
CA HIS A 150 -16.63 16.16 9.07
C HIS A 150 -16.05 15.10 8.12
N ILE A 151 -14.79 15.28 7.73
CA ILE A 151 -14.06 14.36 6.84
C ILE A 151 -13.94 12.94 7.41
N LYS A 152 -13.94 12.81 8.74
CA LYS A 152 -13.86 11.52 9.45
C LYS A 152 -14.99 10.55 9.08
N ASN A 153 -16.14 11.07 8.61
CA ASN A 153 -17.29 10.24 8.22
C ASN A 153 -17.14 9.65 6.81
N TYR A 154 -16.14 10.09 6.04
CA TYR A 154 -15.93 9.66 4.65
C TYR A 154 -14.63 8.89 4.48
N LEU A 155 -13.63 9.14 5.33
CA LEU A 155 -12.38 8.38 5.31
C LEU A 155 -12.62 6.94 5.79
N LEU A 156 -11.83 6.01 5.26
CA LEU A 156 -11.68 4.71 5.90
C LEU A 156 -11.32 4.92 7.38
N SER A 157 -11.86 4.08 8.26
CA SER A 157 -11.63 4.19 9.70
C SER A 157 -10.15 4.43 9.98
N VAL A 158 -9.85 5.52 10.69
CA VAL A 158 -8.46 5.92 10.99
C VAL A 158 -7.71 4.78 11.68
N LYS A 159 -8.41 3.97 12.50
CA LYS A 159 -7.84 2.77 13.12
C LYS A 159 -7.39 1.75 12.09
N ILE A 160 -8.18 1.50 11.05
CA ILE A 160 -7.84 0.56 9.97
C ILE A 160 -6.66 1.08 9.15
N LEU A 161 -6.65 2.39 8.82
CA LEU A 161 -5.53 3.00 8.09
C LEU A 161 -4.22 2.90 8.89
N ILE A 162 -4.24 3.27 10.16
CA ILE A 162 -3.08 3.18 11.05
C ILE A 162 -2.62 1.73 11.21
N PHE A 163 -3.54 0.80 11.45
CA PHE A 163 -3.20 -0.61 11.60
C PHE A 163 -2.58 -1.19 10.32
N SER A 164 -3.16 -0.89 9.16
CA SER A 164 -2.62 -1.32 7.86
C SER A 164 -1.23 -0.75 7.60
N LEU A 165 -1.01 0.52 7.93
CA LEU A 165 0.27 1.19 7.74
C LEU A 165 1.34 0.65 8.69
N ILE A 166 1.04 0.51 9.98
CA ILE A 166 1.96 -0.06 10.97
C ILE A 166 2.28 -1.51 10.61
N GLY A 167 1.27 -2.30 10.23
CA GLY A 167 1.46 -3.69 9.80
C GLY A 167 2.40 -3.78 8.59
N ALA A 168 2.19 -2.93 7.58
CA ALA A 168 3.06 -2.89 6.41
C ALA A 168 4.48 -2.45 6.75
N ILE A 169 4.67 -1.41 7.58
CA ILE A 169 5.99 -0.95 8.02
C ILE A 169 6.71 -2.06 8.80
N ALA A 170 6.03 -2.73 9.74
CA ALA A 170 6.59 -3.83 10.50
C ALA A 170 7.00 -5.01 9.61
N LEU A 171 6.17 -5.37 8.62
CA LEU A 171 6.49 -6.40 7.63
C LEU A 171 7.68 -5.99 6.75
N ILE A 172 7.71 -4.77 6.24
CA ILE A 172 8.81 -4.27 5.40
C ILE A 172 10.12 -4.20 6.20
N ALA A 173 10.07 -3.78 7.47
CA ALA A 173 11.24 -3.72 8.33
C ALA A 173 11.78 -5.12 8.69
N SER A 174 10.90 -6.09 8.93
CA SER A 174 11.30 -7.45 9.32
C SER A 174 11.70 -8.35 8.13
N GLN A 175 11.10 -8.15 6.96
CA GLN A 175 11.27 -9.00 5.77
C GLN A 175 11.78 -8.20 4.56
N HIS A 176 12.61 -7.19 4.80
CA HIS A 176 13.10 -6.26 3.80
C HIS A 176 13.73 -6.94 2.58
N GLU A 177 14.65 -7.88 2.80
CA GLU A 177 15.37 -8.57 1.72
C GLU A 177 14.42 -9.40 0.84
N ILE A 178 13.46 -10.10 1.47
CA ILE A 178 12.45 -10.91 0.78
C ILE A 178 11.55 -10.02 -0.09
N ILE A 179 11.08 -8.91 0.46
CA ILE A 179 10.17 -8.00 -0.26
C ILE A 179 10.90 -7.36 -1.45
N ILE A 180 12.12 -6.87 -1.27
CA ILE A 180 12.90 -6.28 -2.36
C ILE A 180 13.21 -7.32 -3.44
N HIS A 181 13.66 -8.51 -3.05
CA HIS A 181 14.05 -9.54 -3.99
C HIS A 181 12.86 -10.02 -4.82
N SER A 182 11.73 -10.32 -4.17
CA SER A 182 10.52 -10.78 -4.86
C SER A 182 9.90 -9.66 -5.71
N SER A 183 9.96 -8.40 -5.24
CA SER A 183 9.57 -7.24 -6.05
C SER A 183 10.40 -7.11 -7.33
N LYS A 184 11.73 -7.27 -7.24
CA LYS A 184 12.63 -7.24 -8.41
C LYS A 184 12.29 -8.34 -9.41
N ARG A 185 12.00 -9.54 -8.91
CA ARG A 185 11.61 -10.72 -9.71
C ARG A 185 10.30 -10.52 -10.45
N LEU A 186 9.30 -9.97 -9.77
CA LEU A 186 7.98 -9.71 -10.35
C LEU A 186 8.00 -8.57 -11.37
N LEU A 187 8.80 -7.53 -11.13
CA LEU A 187 8.93 -6.39 -12.06
C LEU A 187 9.84 -6.68 -13.26
N ASN A 188 10.70 -7.70 -13.18
CA ASN A 188 11.55 -8.14 -14.28
C ASN A 188 11.40 -9.67 -14.49
N PRO A 189 10.25 -10.15 -14.99
CA PRO A 189 9.97 -11.58 -15.07
C PRO A 189 10.98 -12.37 -15.91
N ALA A 190 11.51 -11.77 -16.97
CA ALA A 190 12.42 -12.42 -17.93
C ALA A 190 13.83 -12.71 -17.38
N ASN A 191 14.22 -12.08 -16.27
CA ASN A 191 15.54 -12.32 -15.69
C ASN A 191 15.54 -13.61 -14.86
N GLU A 192 16.66 -14.31 -14.90
CA GLU A 192 16.96 -15.40 -13.98
C GLU A 192 17.37 -14.83 -12.61
N TYR A 193 16.82 -15.43 -11.55
CA TYR A 193 17.13 -15.06 -10.18
C TYR A 193 17.51 -16.30 -9.41
N LEU A 194 18.61 -16.19 -8.67
CA LEU A 194 19.00 -17.21 -7.70
C LEU A 194 18.17 -17.04 -6.44
N GLN A 195 17.80 -18.15 -5.80
CA GLN A 195 17.17 -18.08 -4.48
C GLN A 195 18.11 -17.38 -3.51
N ILE A 196 17.54 -16.50 -2.65
CA ILE A 196 18.30 -15.94 -1.54
C ILE A 196 18.78 -17.14 -0.71
N PRO A 197 20.09 -17.33 -0.54
CA PRO A 197 20.59 -18.45 0.22
C PRO A 197 20.14 -18.28 1.68
N PRO A 198 19.63 -19.35 2.33
CA PRO A 198 19.14 -19.26 3.71
C PRO A 198 20.25 -18.91 4.71
N TYR A 199 21.52 -19.06 4.34
CA TYR A 199 22.68 -18.74 5.18
C TYR A 199 23.72 -17.96 4.40
N THR A 200 24.33 -16.98 5.05
CA THR A 200 25.56 -16.34 4.60
C THR A 200 26.68 -16.66 5.59
N PHE A 201 27.80 -17.18 5.10
CA PHE A 201 28.98 -17.50 5.91
C PHE A 201 30.08 -16.46 5.71
N VAL A 202 30.68 -16.01 6.82
CA VAL A 202 31.89 -15.20 6.84
C VAL A 202 32.98 -16.04 7.49
N VAL A 203 34.00 -16.39 6.70
CA VAL A 203 35.07 -17.30 7.12
C VAL A 203 36.40 -16.54 7.20
N GLN A 204 37.06 -16.62 8.36
CA GLN A 204 38.41 -16.11 8.57
C GLN A 204 39.36 -17.30 8.81
N PRO A 205 40.58 -17.29 8.25
CA PRO A 205 41.26 -16.17 7.59
C PRO A 205 40.94 -15.98 6.09
N GLY A 206 40.04 -16.78 5.50
CA GLY A 206 39.75 -16.70 4.06
C GLY A 206 40.88 -17.31 3.22
N ASN A 207 41.30 -16.64 2.14
CA ASN A 207 42.46 -17.04 1.36
C ASN A 207 43.73 -16.48 2.00
N THR A 208 44.59 -17.35 2.54
CA THR A 208 45.80 -16.93 3.23
C THR A 208 46.97 -17.86 2.92
N ARG A 209 48.20 -17.35 3.11
CA ARG A 209 49.44 -18.13 3.04
C ARG A 209 49.95 -18.36 4.46
N ILE A 210 50.32 -19.60 4.75
CA ILE A 210 50.87 -19.98 6.04
C ILE A 210 52.23 -20.66 5.84
N ILE A 211 53.05 -20.66 6.90
CA ILE A 211 54.32 -21.36 6.91
C ILE A 211 54.05 -22.86 7.04
N GLN A 212 54.76 -23.67 6.26
CA GLN A 212 54.66 -25.13 6.30
C GLN A 212 54.88 -25.67 7.72
N GLY A 213 54.08 -26.67 8.11
CA GLY A 213 54.11 -27.28 9.44
C GLY A 213 53.43 -26.44 10.54
N LYS A 214 52.96 -25.22 10.25
CA LYS A 214 52.18 -24.42 11.23
C LYS A 214 50.71 -24.81 11.24
N LYS A 215 50.06 -24.48 12.34
CA LYS A 215 48.61 -24.58 12.50
C LYS A 215 47.89 -23.38 11.86
N ILE A 216 46.66 -23.60 11.43
CA ILE A 216 45.71 -22.56 11.02
C ILE A 216 44.40 -22.73 11.79
N GLU A 217 43.79 -21.62 12.13
CA GLU A 217 42.54 -21.56 12.89
C GLU A 217 41.46 -20.97 11.99
N PHE A 218 40.30 -21.61 11.95
CA PHE A 218 39.14 -21.16 11.18
C PHE A 218 38.07 -20.63 12.12
N LEU A 219 37.67 -19.38 11.90
CA LEU A 219 36.50 -18.79 12.52
C LEU A 219 35.41 -18.61 11.45
N VAL A 220 34.28 -19.27 11.66
CA VAL A 220 33.12 -19.20 10.78
C VAL A 220 31.98 -18.51 11.51
N ARG A 221 31.67 -17.29 11.08
CA ARG A 221 30.46 -16.56 11.46
C ARG A 221 29.40 -16.81 10.42
N TYR A 222 28.13 -16.82 10.82
CA TYR A 222 27.03 -16.95 9.87
C TYR A 222 25.88 -16.01 10.23
N LYS A 223 25.13 -15.62 9.21
CA LYS A 223 23.81 -14.98 9.34
C LYS A 223 22.78 -15.90 8.69
N GLY A 224 21.66 -16.11 9.36
CA GLY A 224 20.58 -16.99 8.91
C GLY A 224 19.95 -17.80 10.05
N PRO A 225 19.06 -18.76 9.74
CA PRO A 225 18.47 -19.68 10.71
C PRO A 225 19.52 -20.49 11.47
N VAL A 226 19.19 -20.89 12.70
CA VAL A 226 20.10 -21.62 13.59
C VAL A 226 20.60 -22.91 12.92
N LEU A 227 21.92 -23.07 12.87
CA LEU A 227 22.57 -24.29 12.36
C LEU A 227 22.72 -25.34 13.46
N ALA A 228 22.35 -26.59 13.17
CA ALA A 228 22.64 -27.75 14.03
C ALA A 228 24.11 -28.14 13.95
N ARG A 229 24.68 -28.12 12.74
CA ARG A 229 26.06 -28.57 12.48
C ARG A 229 26.71 -27.64 11.47
N CYS A 230 28.01 -27.42 11.64
CA CYS A 230 28.85 -26.72 10.67
C CYS A 230 30.10 -27.58 10.44
N GLN A 231 30.46 -27.78 9.19
CA GLN A 231 31.57 -28.64 8.77
C GLN A 231 32.49 -27.89 7.83
N LEU A 232 33.80 -28.10 8.00
CA LEU A 232 34.85 -27.71 7.09
C LEU A 232 35.16 -28.87 6.16
N ILE A 233 34.99 -28.67 4.86
CA ILE A 233 35.31 -29.65 3.83
C ILE A 233 36.64 -29.23 3.23
N LEU A 234 37.67 -30.03 3.43
CA LEU A 234 38.99 -29.86 2.84
C LEU A 234 39.05 -30.63 1.54
N ASP A 235 39.52 -29.97 0.50
CA ASP A 235 39.75 -30.53 -0.82
C ASP A 235 41.24 -30.40 -1.15
N THR A 236 41.93 -31.53 -1.04
CA THR A 236 43.28 -31.73 -1.56
C THR A 236 43.16 -32.49 -2.87
N LYS A 237 44.02 -32.23 -3.87
CA LYS A 237 43.95 -32.83 -5.23
C LYS A 237 43.78 -34.37 -5.30
N LYS A 238 43.94 -35.09 -4.18
CA LYS A 238 43.82 -36.54 -4.05
C LYS A 238 42.73 -37.01 -3.07
N HIS A 239 42.24 -36.15 -2.16
CA HIS A 239 41.32 -36.57 -1.11
C HIS A 239 40.45 -35.42 -0.57
N ILE A 240 39.17 -35.71 -0.33
CA ILE A 240 38.23 -34.81 0.33
C ILE A 240 38.04 -35.26 1.77
N GLN A 241 38.34 -34.40 2.73
CA GLN A 241 38.17 -34.67 4.16
C GLN A 241 37.11 -33.73 4.76
N VAL A 242 36.24 -34.26 5.62
CA VAL A 242 35.20 -33.47 6.30
C VAL A 242 35.51 -33.39 7.79
N LEU A 243 35.62 -32.17 8.32
CA LEU A 243 35.93 -31.89 9.72
C LEU A 243 34.77 -31.14 10.39
N PRO A 244 34.20 -31.65 11.49
CA PRO A 244 33.18 -30.93 12.23
C PRO A 244 33.78 -29.72 12.95
N LEU A 245 33.13 -28.56 12.83
CA LEU A 245 33.50 -27.36 13.57
C LEU A 245 32.77 -27.32 14.91
N LYS A 246 33.46 -26.87 15.96
CA LYS A 246 32.89 -26.73 17.31
C LYS A 246 32.19 -25.39 17.45
N LYS A 247 30.98 -25.40 18.00
CA LYS A 247 30.23 -24.16 18.30
C LYS A 247 30.87 -23.44 19.49
N ARG A 248 31.11 -22.14 19.35
CA ARG A 248 31.57 -21.19 20.39
C ARG A 248 30.66 -19.95 20.40
N ALA A 249 30.84 -19.06 21.37
CA ALA A 249 30.00 -17.87 21.56
C ALA A 249 29.98 -16.93 20.33
N ASP A 250 31.06 -16.92 19.55
CA ASP A 250 31.30 -16.01 18.43
C ASP A 250 31.22 -16.68 17.04
N GLY A 251 30.79 -17.94 16.97
CA GLY A 251 30.63 -18.69 15.72
C GLY A 251 30.99 -20.17 15.83
N PHE A 252 31.39 -20.76 14.71
CA PHE A 252 31.95 -22.10 14.64
C PHE A 252 33.46 -22.02 14.47
N TYR A 253 34.19 -22.85 15.22
CA TYR A 253 35.64 -22.83 15.27
C TYR A 253 36.23 -24.20 14.93
N GLY A 254 37.33 -24.20 14.19
CA GLY A 254 38.12 -25.37 13.88
C GLY A 254 39.60 -25.05 13.80
N GLU A 255 40.44 -26.03 14.09
CA GLU A 255 41.88 -25.90 13.92
C GLU A 255 42.40 -27.05 13.04
N LEU A 256 43.35 -26.73 12.17
CA LEU A 256 44.15 -27.70 11.44
C LEU A 256 45.61 -27.52 11.84
N LYS A 257 46.26 -28.63 12.20
CA LYS A 257 47.67 -28.66 12.59
C LYS A 257 48.48 -29.33 11.49
N ASP A 258 49.78 -29.01 11.48
CA ASP A 258 50.76 -29.67 10.62
C ASP A 258 50.43 -29.63 9.12
N ILE A 259 50.22 -28.42 8.58
CA ILE A 259 49.87 -28.26 7.17
C ILE A 259 51.13 -28.38 6.31
N GLN A 260 51.22 -29.47 5.54
CA GLN A 260 52.35 -29.79 4.67
C GLN A 260 52.14 -29.37 3.21
N HIS A 261 50.88 -29.30 2.76
CA HIS A 261 50.53 -29.04 1.36
C HIS A 261 49.41 -28.00 1.25
N SER A 262 49.32 -27.36 0.09
CA SER A 262 48.21 -26.46 -0.23
C SER A 262 46.91 -27.24 -0.37
N PHE A 263 45.81 -26.64 0.11
CA PHE A 263 44.46 -27.19 0.04
C PHE A 263 43.46 -26.08 -0.23
N THR A 264 42.29 -26.46 -0.74
CA THR A 264 41.12 -25.59 -0.78
C THR A 264 40.11 -26.07 0.24
N TYR A 265 39.23 -25.18 0.70
CA TYR A 265 38.22 -25.57 1.68
C TYR A 265 36.87 -24.92 1.39
N LYS A 266 35.80 -25.60 1.82
CA LYS A 266 34.42 -25.14 1.73
C LYS A 266 33.75 -25.31 3.10
N ILE A 267 32.75 -24.47 3.38
CA ILE A 267 31.92 -24.61 4.58
C ILE A 267 30.58 -25.22 4.20
N ARG A 268 30.13 -26.19 5.01
CA ARG A 268 28.79 -26.74 4.94
C ARG A 268 28.09 -26.53 6.28
N GLY A 269 27.02 -25.75 6.28
CA GLY A 269 26.08 -25.66 7.40
C GLY A 269 24.89 -26.58 7.19
N THR A 270 24.44 -27.24 8.24
CA THR A 270 23.17 -27.98 8.28
C THR A 270 22.22 -27.24 9.21
N PRO A 271 21.03 -26.82 8.74
CA PRO A 271 20.04 -26.19 9.60
C PRO A 271 19.59 -27.11 10.74
N LEU A 272 19.11 -26.50 11.81
CA LEU A 272 18.46 -27.22 12.91
C LEU A 272 17.03 -27.68 12.56
N TYR A 273 16.38 -27.00 11.60
CA TYR A 273 15.02 -27.26 11.13
C TYR A 273 14.92 -27.09 9.62
#